data_AF-A0A6L7KKF0-F1
#
_entry.id   AF-A0A6L7KKF0-F1
#
_cell.length_a   1.000
_cell.length_b   1.000
_cell.length_c   1.000
_cell.angle_alpha   90.00
_cell.angle_beta   90.00
_cell.angle_gamma   90.00
#
_symmetry.space_group_name_H-M   'P 1'
#
loop_
_entity.id
_entity.type
_entity.pdbx_description
1 polymer ?
#
loop_
_entity_poly.entity_id
_entity_poly.type
_entity_poly.pdbx_seq_one_letter_code
_entity_poly.pdbx_strand_id
1 'polypeptide(L)'
;AREAEICYATVAMITDYDSWHPDHGEVDVTKIIKTLMGNAEKGRALAAGLPGRLGASRHQCPHGCDRALEHAVLTRPDARAPDVVAMLDAVAGRVLH
;
A
#
# COMPACT_ATOMS: atom_id res chain seq x y z
N ALA A 1 5.48 2.20 2.43
CA ALA A 1 5.43 1.70 1.03
C ALA A 1 6.24 2.57 0.07
N ARG A 2 5.96 3.88 -0.01
CA ARG A 2 6.68 4.79 -0.91
C ARG A 2 8.19 4.84 -0.63
N GLU A 3 8.61 4.99 0.62
CA GLU A 3 10.03 4.98 1.00
C GLU A 3 10.70 3.62 0.82
N ALA A 4 9.95 2.52 0.85
CA ALA A 4 10.46 1.18 0.55
C ALA A 4 10.45 0.87 -0.96
N GLU A 5 10.16 1.87 -1.80
CA GLU A 5 10.10 1.72 -3.25
C GLU A 5 9.14 0.62 -3.73
N ILE A 6 8.02 0.44 -3.01
CA ILE A 6 6.96 -0.51 -3.33
C ILE A 6 5.81 0.20 -4.06
N CYS A 7 5.46 -0.29 -5.26
CA CYS A 7 4.22 0.09 -5.94
C CYS A 7 3.01 -0.29 -5.06
N TYR A 8 2.35 0.70 -4.51
CA TYR A 8 1.26 0.51 -3.57
C TYR A 8 -0.02 1.15 -4.08
N ALA A 9 -1.13 0.43 -3.93
CA ALA A 9 -2.47 0.89 -4.29
C ALA A 9 -3.46 0.43 -3.23
N THR A 10 -4.52 1.21 -3.04
CA THR A 10 -5.62 0.91 -2.11
C THR A 10 -6.87 0.53 -2.88
N VAL A 11 -7.55 -0.51 -2.43
CA VAL A 11 -8.90 -0.87 -2.89
C VAL A 11 -9.86 -0.59 -1.75
N ALA A 12 -10.53 0.56 -1.82
CA ALA A 12 -11.54 0.95 -0.85
C ALA A 12 -12.87 0.27 -1.22
N MET A 13 -13.49 -0.43 -0.27
CA MET A 13 -14.76 -1.11 -0.45
C MET A 13 -15.78 -0.50 0.51
N ILE A 14 -16.79 0.17 -0.05
CA ILE A 14 -17.81 0.89 0.73
C ILE A 14 -18.62 -0.10 1.56
N THR A 15 -18.75 0.16 2.86
CA THR A 15 -19.50 -0.66 3.82
C THR A 15 -20.87 -0.09 4.16
N ASP A 16 -20.97 1.23 4.20
CA ASP A 16 -22.14 2.00 4.60
C ASP A 16 -21.95 3.48 4.21
N TYR A 17 -23.02 4.25 4.32
CA TYR A 17 -22.92 5.71 4.29
C TYR A 17 -22.60 6.16 5.71
N ASP A 18 -21.49 6.89 5.87
CA ASP A 18 -21.05 7.46 7.14
C ASP A 18 -22.11 8.39 7.78
N SER A 19 -21.86 8.83 9.01
CA SER A 19 -22.81 9.49 9.94
C SER A 19 -23.45 10.79 9.42
N TRP A 20 -23.01 11.30 8.27
CA TRP A 20 -23.59 12.46 7.61
C TRP A 20 -24.92 12.15 6.91
N HIS A 21 -25.24 10.87 6.66
CA HIS A 21 -26.43 10.51 5.89
C HIS A 21 -27.73 10.77 6.68
N PRO A 22 -28.76 11.43 6.12
CA PRO A 22 -29.98 11.77 6.86
C PRO A 22 -30.73 10.55 7.43
N ASP A 23 -30.67 9.41 6.75
CA ASP A 23 -31.30 8.15 7.18
C ASP A 23 -30.44 7.30 8.13
N HIS A 24 -29.36 7.87 8.69
CA HIS A 24 -28.41 7.18 9.58
C HIS A 24 -28.93 7.01 11.03
N GLY A 25 -30.25 7.15 11.23
CA GLY A 25 -30.92 7.11 12.53
C GLY A 25 -31.04 5.72 13.14
N GLU A 26 -30.94 4.65 12.35
CA GLU A 26 -30.76 3.29 12.85
C GLU A 26 -29.76 2.55 11.97
N VAL A 27 -28.48 2.62 12.37
CA VAL A 27 -27.44 1.78 11.79
C VAL A 27 -27.80 0.32 12.08
N ASP A 28 -28.40 -0.34 11.09
CA ASP A 28 -28.60 -1.78 11.15
C ASP A 28 -27.23 -2.46 11.01
N VAL A 29 -26.59 -2.71 12.16
CA VAL A 29 -25.30 -3.38 12.29
C VAL A 29 -25.28 -4.69 11.47
N THR A 30 -26.42 -5.37 11.33
CA THR A 30 -26.55 -6.59 10.54
C THR A 30 -26.34 -6.34 9.05
N LYS A 31 -26.87 -5.23 8.51
CA LYS A 31 -26.64 -4.83 7.12
C LYS A 31 -25.19 -4.42 6.87
N ILE A 32 -24.55 -3.75 7.82
CA ILE A 32 -23.12 -3.41 7.72
C ILE A 32 -22.29 -4.69 7.69
N ILE A 33 -22.49 -5.61 8.64
CA ILE A 33 -21.76 -6.87 8.71
C ILE A 33 -21.95 -7.68 7.42
N LYS A 34 -23.18 -7.74 6.88
CA LYS A 34 -23.47 -8.42 5.61
C LYS A 34 -22.67 -7.81 4.45
N THR A 35 -22.65 -6.48 4.36
CA THR A 35 -21.91 -5.76 3.31
C THR A 35 -20.40 -5.96 3.46
N LEU A 36 -19.88 -5.86 4.69
CA LEU A 36 -18.49 -6.08 5.01
C LEU A 36 -18.03 -7.50 4.65
N MET A 37 -18.81 -8.53 5.00
CA MET A 37 -18.51 -9.92 4.66
C MET A 37 -18.52 -10.15 3.15
N GLY A 38 -19.52 -9.60 2.44
CA GLY A 38 -19.56 -9.66 0.97
C GLY A 38 -18.37 -8.94 0.32
N ASN A 39 -17.93 -7.81 0.88
CA ASN A 39 -16.73 -7.11 0.42
C ASN A 39 -15.45 -7.90 0.74
N ALA A 40 -15.37 -8.56 1.90
CA ALA A 40 -14.23 -9.40 2.25
C ALA A 40 -14.04 -10.57 1.26
N GLU A 41 -15.12 -11.21 0.81
CA GLU A 41 -15.06 -12.24 -0.23
C GLU A 41 -14.57 -11.70 -1.57
N LYS A 42 -15.12 -10.56 -2.02
CA LYS A 42 -14.68 -9.90 -3.26
C LYS A 42 -13.21 -9.46 -3.18
N GLY A 43 -12.78 -8.93 -2.04
CA GLY A 43 -11.40 -8.54 -1.79
C GLY A 43 -10.44 -9.74 -1.85
N ARG A 44 -10.81 -10.87 -1.25
CA ARG A 44 -10.05 -12.13 -1.35
C ARG A 44 -9.94 -12.61 -2.80
N ALA A 45 -11.05 -12.62 -3.54
CA ALA A 45 -11.06 -13.01 -4.95
C ALA A 45 -10.21 -12.09 -5.82
N LEU A 46 -10.25 -10.78 -5.57
CA LEU A 46 -9.39 -9.80 -6.24
C LEU A 46 -7.91 -10.10 -5.96
N ALA A 47 -7.53 -10.23 -4.68
CA ALA A 47 -6.15 -10.47 -4.27
C ALA A 47 -5.59 -11.78 -4.86
N ALA A 48 -6.37 -12.86 -4.80
CA ALA A 48 -5.99 -14.15 -5.39
C ALA A 48 -5.81 -14.07 -6.92
N GLY A 49 -6.55 -13.19 -7.59
CA GLY A 49 -6.45 -12.97 -9.03
C GLY A 49 -5.36 -11.99 -9.47
N LEU A 50 -4.66 -11.32 -8.56
CA LEU A 50 -3.62 -10.33 -8.93
C LEU A 50 -2.36 -10.96 -9.53
N PRO A 51 -1.79 -12.06 -9.02
CA PRO A 51 -0.57 -12.64 -9.59
C PRO A 51 -0.70 -12.98 -11.09
N GLY A 52 -1.84 -13.53 -11.51
CA GLY A 52 -2.10 -13.82 -12.92
C GLY A 52 -2.27 -12.58 -13.81
N ARG A 53 -2.63 -11.43 -13.23
CA ARG A 53 -2.80 -10.16 -13.97
C ARG A 53 -1.52 -9.33 -14.03
N LEU A 54 -0.70 -9.38 -12.98
CA LEU A 54 0.55 -8.62 -12.89
C LEU A 54 1.72 -9.35 -13.58
N GLY A 55 1.62 -10.67 -13.76
CA GLY A 55 2.67 -11.49 -14.36
C GLY A 55 3.81 -11.81 -13.38
N ALA A 56 4.77 -12.61 -13.84
CA ALA A 56 5.88 -13.08 -13.02
C ALA A 56 7.03 -12.07 -12.92
N SER A 57 7.19 -11.20 -13.91
CA SER A 57 8.28 -10.23 -13.98
C SER A 57 7.84 -8.86 -13.47
N ARG A 58 8.65 -8.26 -12.60
CA ARG A 58 8.53 -6.83 -12.27
C ARG A 58 9.19 -6.02 -13.37
N HIS A 59 8.42 -5.15 -14.00
CA HIS A 59 8.95 -4.10 -14.87
C HIS A 59 9.24 -2.85 -14.06
N GLN A 60 10.06 -1.96 -14.61
CA GLN A 60 10.27 -0.64 -14.02
C GLN A 60 8.93 0.09 -13.94
N CYS A 61 8.59 0.61 -12.76
CA CYS A 61 7.33 1.32 -12.60
C CYS A 61 7.33 2.59 -13.46
N PRO A 62 6.34 2.80 -14.35
CA PRO A 62 6.24 4.02 -15.15
C PRO A 62 5.98 5.27 -14.30
N HIS A 63 5.48 5.09 -13.08
CA HIS A 63 5.23 6.18 -12.11
C HIS A 63 6.40 6.40 -11.14
N GLY A 64 7.53 5.70 -11.33
CA GLY A 64 8.72 5.84 -10.49
C GLY A 64 8.54 5.42 -9.03
N CYS A 65 7.50 4.63 -8.70
CA CYS A 65 7.28 4.15 -7.34
C CYS A 65 8.44 3.29 -6.81
N ASP A 66 9.13 2.61 -7.71
CA ASP A 66 10.29 1.75 -7.47
C ASP A 66 11.63 2.51 -7.44
N ARG A 67 11.60 3.84 -7.61
CA ARG A 67 12.78 4.73 -7.57
C ARG A 67 12.51 5.99 -6.74
N ALA A 68 11.55 5.93 -5.83
CA ALA A 68 11.12 7.09 -5.06
C ALA A 68 12.24 7.72 -4.22
N LEU A 69 13.28 6.95 -3.84
CA LEU A 69 14.38 7.43 -3.02
C LEU A 69 15.53 8.06 -3.82
N GLU A 70 15.52 7.99 -5.15
CA GLU A 70 16.61 8.43 -6.05
C GLU A 70 17.18 9.81 -5.68
N HIS A 71 16.30 10.73 -5.27
CA HIS A 71 16.61 12.11 -4.93
C HIS A 71 16.04 12.52 -3.57
N ALA A 72 15.61 11.57 -2.74
CA ALA A 72 14.94 11.85 -1.47
C ALA A 72 15.85 11.71 -0.24
N VAL A 73 17.05 11.16 -0.40
CA VAL A 73 18.01 11.02 0.71
C VAL A 73 18.76 12.33 0.91
N LEU A 74 18.43 13.04 1.99
CA LEU A 74 19.07 14.31 2.34
C LEU A 74 20.40 14.13 3.08
N THR A 75 20.53 13.07 3.87
CA THR A 75 21.74 12.81 4.67
C THR A 75 22.93 12.55 3.74
N ARG A 76 23.97 13.38 3.84
CA ARG A 76 25.18 13.27 3.03
C ARG A 76 25.94 11.99 3.36
N PRO A 77 26.67 11.37 2.41
CA PRO A 77 27.35 10.09 2.63
C PRO A 77 28.27 10.05 3.86
N ASP A 78 29.00 11.13 4.11
CA ASP A 78 29.93 11.29 5.24
C ASP A 78 29.24 11.42 6.61
N ALA A 79 27.95 11.77 6.62
CA ALA A 79 27.14 11.92 7.83
C ALA A 79 26.28 10.67 8.14
N ARG A 80 26.41 9.58 7.38
CA ARG A 80 25.63 8.36 7.57
C ARG A 80 26.36 7.41 8.51
N ALA A 81 25.76 7.14 9.66
CA ALA A 81 26.28 6.14 10.58
C ALA A 81 26.16 4.72 9.98
N PRO A 82 27.22 3.88 10.01
CA PRO A 82 27.20 2.57 9.35
C PRO A 82 26.12 1.61 9.86
N ASP A 83 25.82 1.65 11.15
CA ASP A 83 24.79 0.84 11.80
C ASP A 83 23.38 1.22 11.32
N VAL A 84 23.13 2.52 11.13
CA VAL A 84 21.85 3.01 10.60
C VAL A 84 21.69 2.64 9.12
N VAL A 85 22.75 2.71 8.33
CA VAL A 85 22.72 2.26 6.92
C VAL A 85 22.42 0.77 6.83
N ALA A 86 23.08 -0.05 7.65
CA ALA A 86 22.84 -1.50 7.71
C ALA A 86 21.39 -1.82 8.13
N MET A 87 20.82 -1.06 9.07
CA MET A 87 19.42 -1.21 9.49
C MET A 87 18.43 -0.94 8.33
N LEU A 88 18.80 -0.07 7.38
CA LEU A 88 17.93 0.36 6.28
C LEU A 88 18.08 -0.48 5.00
N ASP A 89 18.91 -1.54 5.00
CA ASP A 89 19.21 -2.36 3.82
C ASP A 89 17.95 -2.81 3.05
N ALA A 90 16.93 -3.31 3.77
CA ALA A 90 15.70 -3.79 3.17
C ALA A 90 14.81 -2.71 2.52
N VAL A 91 15.01 -1.44 2.87
CA VAL A 91 14.14 -0.30 2.46
C VAL A 91 14.86 0.61 1.47
N ALA A 92 16.13 0.92 1.74
CA ALA A 92 16.90 1.93 1.03
C ALA A 92 18.24 1.38 0.49
N GLY A 93 18.45 0.06 0.49
CA GLY A 93 19.68 -0.57 0.03
C GLY A 93 20.06 -0.24 -1.43
N ARG A 94 19.11 0.21 -2.26
CA ARG A 94 19.37 0.71 -3.62
C ARG A 94 20.08 2.08 -3.66
N VAL A 95 19.97 2.90 -2.63
CA VAL A 95 20.50 4.28 -2.65
C VAL A 95 21.49 4.58 -1.52
N LEU A 96 21.64 3.66 -0.55
CA LEU A 96 22.51 3.80 0.62
C LEU A 96 23.70 2.81 0.61
N HIS A 97 24.36 2.60 -0.52
CA HIS A 97 25.65 1.88 -0.57
C HIS A 97 26.85 2.82 -0.38
#